data_AF-A0A2M7BLM6-F1
#
_entry.id   AF-A0A2M7BLM6-F1
#
_cell.length_a   1.000
_cell.length_b   1.000
_cell.length_c   1.000
_cell.angle_alpha   90.00
_cell.angle_beta   90.00
_cell.angle_gamma   90.00
#
_symmetry.space_group_name_H-M   'P 1'
#
loop_
_entity.id
_entity.type
_entity.pdbx_description
1 polymer ?
#
loop_
_entity_poly.entity_id
_entity_poly.type
_entity_poly.pdbx_seq_one_letter_code
_entity_poly.pdbx_strand_id
1 'polypeptide(L)'
;MDKTKDVLRLIEVAFPLQQASLASVHEKNVRHGHISTLHIWPARRPLAACRAALLATLLPDPGDPEKRQALLDEIGGKVVAKEVKTTDEDGTVISEEKETLAGGVLAWGQENDPSMDSFRTRVRELYGDHAPKVLDPFAGGGAIPLEAMRLGCDVTAADLNPVAWFILKCTLDYPQQFAGKKWPLPDFVKDWPDFIEDYLAGKIKKRKGNKKHHFSQPSQPLLSPSAPLHIAEEAPASVFLHDADLAWHVRAWGCWVLERAKADLAARYPVINGEPTVAYLWARTARDKAEPFGCHRRYSMNPSCFFSGPSESC
;
A
#
# COMPACT_ATOMS: atom_id res chain seq x y z
N MET A 1 -25.95 30.52 20.78
CA MET A 1 -25.50 31.19 19.55
C MET A 1 -25.27 30.11 18.51
N ASP A 2 -26.01 30.15 17.41
CA ASP A 2 -25.82 29.25 16.28
C ASP A 2 -24.42 29.50 15.68
N LYS A 3 -23.48 28.60 15.99
CA LYS A 3 -22.08 28.70 15.53
C LYS A 3 -21.93 28.34 14.04
N THR A 4 -23.04 28.03 13.34
CA THR A 4 -23.09 27.81 11.90
C THR A 4 -23.68 28.99 11.12
N LYS A 5 -23.53 30.23 11.62
CA LYS A 5 -23.62 31.41 10.75
C LYS A 5 -22.65 31.21 9.57
N ASP A 6 -23.08 31.63 8.38
CA ASP A 6 -22.32 31.65 7.12
C ASP A 6 -20.99 32.41 7.29
N VAL A 7 -19.99 31.73 7.84
CA VAL A 7 -18.62 32.21 7.92
C VAL A 7 -17.88 31.53 6.78
N LEU A 8 -17.25 32.34 5.93
CA LEU A 8 -16.43 31.85 4.84
C LEU A 8 -15.45 30.81 5.36
N ARG A 9 -15.31 29.69 4.64
CA ARG A 9 -14.30 28.68 4.92
C ARG A 9 -12.97 29.14 4.38
N LEU A 10 -11.88 28.69 5.01
CA LEU A 10 -10.54 29.06 4.58
C LEU A 10 -10.35 28.76 3.10
N ILE A 11 -10.80 27.60 2.61
CA ILE A 11 -10.67 27.17 1.21
C ILE A 11 -11.31 28.13 0.19
N GLU A 12 -12.31 28.92 0.60
CA GLU A 12 -12.97 29.90 -0.27
C GLU A 12 -12.13 31.17 -0.48
N VAL A 13 -11.16 31.43 0.41
CA VAL A 13 -10.36 32.66 0.44
C VAL A 13 -8.87 32.39 0.20
N ALA A 14 -8.34 31.31 0.77
CA ALA A 14 -6.94 30.95 0.65
C ALA A 14 -6.68 29.44 0.84
N PHE A 15 -5.57 28.98 0.29
CA PHE A 15 -5.15 27.60 0.37
C PHE A 15 -3.62 27.52 0.39
N PRO A 16 -2.98 26.64 1.21
CA PRO A 16 -1.52 26.50 1.26
C PRO A 16 -1.01 25.71 0.04
N LEU A 17 -1.20 26.27 -1.16
CA LEU A 17 -1.04 25.57 -2.43
C LEU A 17 0.41 25.15 -2.68
N GLN A 18 1.37 26.04 -2.43
CA GLN A 18 2.79 25.75 -2.63
C GLN A 18 3.24 24.64 -1.67
N GLN A 19 2.88 24.75 -0.38
CA GLN A 19 3.23 23.77 0.63
C GLN A 19 2.59 22.41 0.36
N ALA A 20 1.29 22.37 0.06
CA ALA A 20 0.60 21.14 -0.30
C ALA A 20 1.24 20.47 -1.53
N SER A 21 1.67 21.26 -2.53
CA SER A 21 2.34 20.75 -3.72
C SER A 21 3.71 20.14 -3.42
N LEU A 22 4.54 20.84 -2.64
CA LEU A 22 5.87 20.36 -2.24
C LEU A 22 5.77 19.06 -1.42
N ALA A 23 4.88 19.02 -0.42
CA ALA A 23 4.63 17.82 0.38
C ALA A 23 4.13 16.64 -0.48
N SER A 24 3.24 16.91 -1.43
CA SER A 24 2.69 15.89 -2.34
C SER A 24 3.75 15.27 -3.25
N VAL A 25 4.74 16.04 -3.70
CA VAL A 25 5.86 15.53 -4.52
C VAL A 25 6.73 14.61 -3.68
N HIS A 26 7.03 14.99 -2.43
CA HIS A 26 7.81 14.14 -1.54
C HIS A 26 7.14 12.79 -1.31
N GLU A 27 5.83 12.77 -1.03
CA GLU A 27 5.06 11.56 -0.75
C GLU A 27 5.13 10.52 -1.89
N LYS A 28 5.16 10.96 -3.15
CA LYS A 28 5.29 10.06 -4.33
C LYS A 28 6.59 9.25 -4.34
N ASN A 29 7.63 9.77 -3.69
CA ASN A 29 8.95 9.14 -3.64
C ASN A 29 9.13 8.25 -2.40
N VAL A 30 8.16 8.22 -1.48
CA VAL A 30 8.22 7.38 -0.29
C VAL A 30 8.07 5.91 -0.66
N ARG A 31 8.99 5.08 -0.16
CA ARG A 31 9.04 3.63 -0.44
C ARG A 31 8.68 2.74 0.75
N HIS A 32 8.55 3.31 1.95
CA HIS A 32 8.20 2.58 3.16
C HIS A 32 7.34 3.43 4.09
N GLY A 33 6.43 2.81 4.85
CA GLY A 33 5.64 3.50 5.89
C GLY A 33 4.48 4.35 5.39
N HIS A 34 4.22 4.39 4.07
CA HIS A 34 3.09 5.10 3.49
C HIS A 34 1.98 4.14 3.04
N ILE A 35 0.71 4.58 3.04
CA ILE A 35 -0.41 3.72 2.62
C ILE A 35 -0.28 3.23 1.18
N SER A 36 0.37 4.01 0.31
CA SER A 36 0.63 3.59 -1.08
C SER A 36 1.57 2.39 -1.20
N THR A 37 2.36 2.13 -0.15
CA THR A 37 3.28 1.00 -0.07
C THR A 37 2.63 -0.26 0.50
N LEU A 38 1.43 -0.12 1.11
CA LEU A 38 0.65 -1.26 1.59
C LEU A 38 -0.19 -1.89 0.46
N HIS A 39 -0.87 -1.07 -0.32
CA HIS A 39 -1.66 -1.52 -1.47
C HIS A 39 -1.63 -0.47 -2.58
N ILE A 40 -1.32 -0.94 -3.79
CA ILE A 40 -1.25 -0.09 -4.98
C ILE A 40 -2.67 0.24 -5.43
N TRP A 41 -2.96 1.52 -5.64
CA TRP A 41 -4.22 1.99 -6.22
C TRP A 41 -3.94 3.04 -7.29
N PRO A 42 -4.49 2.90 -8.50
CA PRO A 42 -4.38 3.93 -9.53
C PRO A 42 -4.94 5.28 -9.05
N ALA A 43 -4.29 6.38 -9.40
CA ALA A 43 -4.76 7.74 -9.12
C ALA A 43 -5.01 8.08 -7.62
N ARG A 44 -4.32 7.42 -6.67
CA ARG A 44 -4.36 7.81 -5.26
C ARG A 44 -3.95 9.29 -5.09
N ARG A 45 -4.75 10.04 -4.36
CA ARG A 45 -4.45 11.44 -3.99
C ARG A 45 -3.40 11.47 -2.87
N PRO A 46 -2.44 12.41 -2.92
CA PRO A 46 -1.48 12.59 -1.84
C PRO A 46 -2.17 12.94 -0.52
N LEU A 47 -1.77 12.31 0.57
CA LEU A 47 -2.31 12.56 1.92
C LEU A 47 -2.12 14.02 2.33
N ALA A 48 -0.97 14.62 2.03
CA ALA A 48 -0.73 16.04 2.35
C ALA A 48 -1.75 16.97 1.66
N ALA A 49 -2.06 16.73 0.39
CA ALA A 49 -3.08 17.51 -0.32
C ALA A 49 -4.48 17.29 0.26
N CYS A 50 -4.83 16.05 0.60
CA CYS A 50 -6.10 15.72 1.25
C CYS A 50 -6.24 16.41 2.61
N ARG A 51 -5.19 16.38 3.44
CA ARG A 51 -5.15 17.06 4.74
C ARG A 51 -5.32 18.56 4.61
N ALA A 52 -4.63 19.19 3.66
CA ALA A 52 -4.75 20.62 3.37
C ALA A 52 -6.19 20.98 2.96
N ALA A 53 -6.78 20.21 2.05
CA ALA A 53 -8.17 20.42 1.60
C ALA A 53 -9.16 20.28 2.75
N LEU A 54 -9.01 19.25 3.59
CA LEU A 54 -9.89 19.04 4.75
C LEU A 54 -9.75 20.15 5.78
N LEU A 55 -8.53 20.53 6.17
CA LEU A 55 -8.32 21.63 7.12
C LEU A 55 -8.88 22.95 6.59
N ALA A 56 -8.65 23.26 5.32
CA ALA A 56 -9.17 24.48 4.71
C ALA A 56 -10.71 24.47 4.55
N THR A 57 -11.31 23.29 4.40
CA THR A 57 -12.78 23.13 4.34
C THR A 57 -13.42 23.20 5.73
N LEU A 58 -12.80 22.57 6.72
CA LEU A 58 -13.37 22.44 8.07
C LEU A 58 -13.20 23.72 8.90
N LEU A 59 -12.09 24.43 8.72
CA LEU A 59 -11.78 25.65 9.48
C LEU A 59 -12.36 26.89 8.80
N PRO A 60 -12.98 27.80 9.57
CA PRO A 60 -13.42 29.09 9.04
C PRO A 60 -12.20 29.97 8.70
N ASP A 61 -12.40 30.86 7.75
CA ASP A 61 -11.51 31.98 7.51
C ASP A 61 -11.54 32.94 8.70
N PRO A 62 -10.39 33.37 9.24
CA PRO A 62 -10.34 34.30 10.37
C PRO A 62 -10.72 35.75 10.01
N GLY A 63 -11.01 36.06 8.74
CA GLY A 63 -11.35 37.39 8.22
C GLY A 63 -10.13 38.31 8.04
N ASP A 64 -9.16 38.23 8.94
CA ASP A 64 -7.94 39.04 8.98
C ASP A 64 -6.81 38.42 8.12
N PRO A 65 -6.19 39.17 7.19
CA PRO A 65 -5.06 38.69 6.39
C PRO A 65 -3.86 38.14 7.18
N GLU A 66 -3.49 38.76 8.30
CA GLU A 66 -2.35 38.30 9.11
C GLU A 66 -2.67 36.98 9.82
N LYS A 67 -3.87 36.87 10.40
CA LYS A 67 -4.33 35.63 11.04
C LYS A 67 -4.52 34.51 10.01
N ARG A 68 -4.97 34.85 8.81
CA ARG A 68 -5.09 33.91 7.69
C ARG A 68 -3.72 33.37 7.30
N GLN A 69 -2.72 34.23 7.14
CA GLN A 69 -1.36 33.80 6.83
C GLN A 69 -0.78 32.92 7.95
N ALA A 70 -0.98 33.29 9.22
CA ALA A 70 -0.55 32.48 10.36
C ALA A 70 -1.19 31.07 10.35
N LEU A 71 -2.48 30.98 10.00
CA LEU A 71 -3.16 29.69 9.87
C LEU A 71 -2.63 28.87 8.69
N LEU A 72 -2.34 29.50 7.55
CA LEU A 72 -1.71 28.84 6.40
C LEU A 72 -0.31 28.31 6.74
N ASP A 73 0.48 29.08 7.50
CA ASP A 73 1.80 28.67 7.98
C ASP A 73 1.70 27.53 9.01
N GLU A 74 0.70 27.52 9.89
CA GLU A 74 0.45 26.42 10.83
C GLU A 74 0.06 25.13 10.09
N ILE A 75 -0.74 25.24 9.02
CA ILE A 75 -1.13 24.10 8.20
C ILE A 75 0.06 23.61 7.38
N GLY A 76 0.57 24.47 6.50
CA GLY A 76 1.53 24.12 5.44
C GLY A 76 2.99 24.13 5.87
N GLY A 77 3.35 24.83 6.94
CA GLY A 77 4.74 25.11 7.29
C GLY A 77 5.36 26.20 6.40
N LYS A 78 6.65 26.47 6.66
CA LYS A 78 7.42 27.44 5.86
C LYS A 78 8.22 26.72 4.79
N VAL A 79 8.23 27.29 3.58
CA VAL A 79 9.10 26.81 2.50
C VAL A 79 10.54 27.19 2.83
N VAL A 80 11.42 26.20 2.90
CA VAL A 80 12.85 26.37 3.15
C VAL A 80 13.64 25.65 2.07
N ALA A 81 14.76 26.23 1.67
CA ALA A 81 15.67 25.61 0.74
C ALA A 81 16.59 24.63 1.49
N LYS A 82 16.74 23.41 0.97
CA LYS A 82 17.63 22.39 1.52
C LYS A 82 18.55 21.88 0.43
N GLU A 83 19.85 21.88 0.72
CA GLU A 83 20.85 21.30 -0.15
C GLU A 83 20.73 19.77 -0.13
N VAL A 84 20.47 19.18 -1.28
CA VAL A 84 20.38 17.73 -1.49
C VAL A 84 21.57 17.31 -2.32
N LYS A 85 22.44 16.49 -1.72
CA LYS A 85 23.58 15.89 -2.42
C LYS A 85 23.15 14.55 -2.99
N THR A 86 23.14 14.45 -4.31
CA THR A 86 22.94 13.19 -5.05
C THR A 86 24.24 12.77 -5.69
N THR A 87 24.52 11.47 -5.66
CA THR A 87 25.66 10.88 -6.35
C THR A 87 25.14 10.21 -7.62
N ASP A 88 25.63 10.65 -8.77
CA ASP A 88 25.29 10.05 -10.05
C ASP A 88 25.93 8.66 -10.20
N GLU A 89 25.52 7.91 -11.24
CA GLU A 89 26.05 6.56 -11.55
C GLU A 89 27.58 6.56 -11.75
N ASP A 90 28.15 7.70 -12.13
CA ASP A 90 29.61 7.91 -12.31
C ASP A 90 30.34 8.36 -11.03
N GLY A 91 29.67 8.43 -9.88
CA GLY A 91 30.28 8.80 -8.59
C GLY A 91 30.47 10.31 -8.36
N THR A 92 30.02 11.15 -9.30
CA THR A 92 30.03 12.62 -9.16
C THR A 92 28.94 13.07 -8.18
N VAL A 93 29.30 13.90 -7.19
CA VAL A 93 28.35 14.48 -6.24
C VAL A 93 27.79 15.77 -6.84
N ILE A 94 26.51 15.77 -7.16
CA ILE A 94 25.75 16.97 -7.54
C ILE A 94 25.05 17.49 -6.29
N SER A 95 25.28 18.75 -5.95
CA SER A 95 24.47 19.46 -4.96
C SER A 95 23.36 20.23 -5.67
N GLU A 96 22.11 19.84 -5.42
CA GLU A 96 20.93 20.57 -5.88
C GLU A 96 20.23 21.20 -4.67
N GLU A 97 19.85 22.47 -4.79
CA GLU A 97 19.02 23.12 -3.80
C GLU A 97 17.55 22.78 -4.09
N LYS A 98 16.90 22.09 -3.15
CA LYS A 98 15.48 21.68 -3.26
C LYS A 98 14.65 22.37 -2.20
N GLU A 99 13.52 22.92 -2.61
CA GLU A 99 12.51 23.43 -1.67
C GLU A 99 11.90 22.29 -0.87
N THR A 100 11.81 22.48 0.44
CA THR A 100 11.17 21.58 1.39
C THR A 100 10.39 22.39 2.41
N LEU A 101 9.74 21.70 3.35
CA LEU A 101 8.90 22.33 4.37
C LEU A 101 9.54 22.20 5.75
N ALA A 102 9.58 23.31 6.47
CA ALA A 102 9.92 23.37 7.89
C ALA A 102 8.63 23.58 8.69
N GLY A 103 8.31 22.62 9.55
CA GLY A 103 7.10 22.62 10.36
C GLY A 103 5.83 22.39 9.56
N GLY A 104 4.70 22.72 10.18
CA GLY A 104 3.37 22.48 9.63
C GLY A 104 2.97 21.02 9.64
N VAL A 105 1.66 20.78 9.58
CA VAL A 105 1.10 19.42 9.58
C VAL A 105 1.10 18.77 8.21
N LEU A 106 1.42 19.48 7.12
CA LEU A 106 1.50 18.89 5.78
C LEU A 106 2.81 18.14 5.51
N ALA A 107 3.88 18.45 6.24
CA ALA A 107 5.18 17.83 6.03
C ALA A 107 5.15 16.32 6.34
N TRP A 108 6.01 15.57 5.66
CA TRP A 108 6.10 14.12 5.83
C TRP A 108 6.46 13.72 7.26
N GLY A 109 5.78 12.71 7.81
CA GLY A 109 6.04 12.19 9.15
C GLY A 109 5.34 12.98 10.28
N GLN A 110 4.58 14.02 9.94
CA GLN A 110 3.87 14.88 10.90
C GLN A 110 2.44 14.39 11.18
N GLU A 111 2.05 13.20 10.72
CA GLU A 111 0.68 12.67 10.87
C GLU A 111 0.27 12.48 12.35
N ASN A 112 1.26 12.26 13.21
CA ASN A 112 1.11 12.09 14.66
C ASN A 112 1.76 13.24 15.45
N ASP A 113 2.10 14.35 14.79
CA ASP A 113 2.68 15.50 15.48
C ASP A 113 1.68 16.09 16.48
N PRO A 114 2.09 16.56 17.67
CA PRO A 114 1.20 17.19 18.63
C PRO A 114 0.40 18.37 18.07
N SER A 115 0.88 19.06 17.03
CA SER A 115 0.11 20.12 16.35
C SER A 115 -1.19 19.60 15.71
N MET A 116 -1.27 18.31 15.35
CA MET A 116 -2.53 17.70 14.90
C MET A 116 -3.60 17.72 16.00
N ASP A 117 -3.23 17.63 17.29
CA ASP A 117 -4.18 17.69 18.41
C ASP A 117 -4.79 19.08 18.58
N SER A 118 -4.03 20.14 18.28
CA SER A 118 -4.54 21.52 18.19
C SER A 118 -5.63 21.62 17.14
N PHE A 119 -5.39 21.09 15.92
CA PHE A 119 -6.40 21.09 14.86
C PHE A 119 -7.63 20.25 15.20
N ARG A 120 -7.47 19.05 15.75
CA ARG A 120 -8.60 18.22 16.24
C ARG A 120 -9.44 18.97 17.27
N THR A 121 -8.79 19.70 18.19
CA THR A 121 -9.46 20.49 19.22
C THR A 121 -10.25 21.64 18.61
N ARG A 122 -9.64 22.42 17.71
CA ARG A 122 -10.33 23.51 16.99
C ARG A 122 -11.52 22.99 16.19
N VAL A 123 -11.36 21.88 15.46
CA VAL A 123 -12.46 21.24 14.73
C VAL A 123 -13.57 20.82 15.70
N ARG A 124 -13.24 20.17 16.82
CA ARG A 124 -14.25 19.80 17.83
C ARG A 124 -14.98 21.03 18.39
N GLU A 125 -14.28 22.09 18.75
CA GLU A 125 -14.87 23.32 19.30
C GLU A 125 -15.84 24.04 18.34
N LEU A 126 -15.55 23.95 17.04
CA LEU A 126 -16.37 24.52 15.97
C LEU A 126 -17.66 23.73 15.75
N TYR A 127 -17.60 22.39 15.81
CA TYR A 127 -18.73 21.50 15.52
C TYR A 127 -19.45 21.00 16.79
N GLY A 128 -18.93 21.34 17.97
CA GLY A 128 -19.52 21.04 19.27
C GLY A 128 -19.42 19.56 19.65
N ASP A 129 -20.51 18.99 20.14
CA ASP A 129 -20.58 17.59 20.59
C ASP A 129 -20.65 16.58 19.44
N HIS A 130 -20.72 17.06 18.19
CA HIS A 130 -20.79 16.20 17.01
C HIS A 130 -19.49 16.28 16.20
N ALA A 131 -18.93 15.12 15.88
CA ALA A 131 -17.86 15.03 14.90
C ALA A 131 -18.37 15.52 13.53
N PRO A 132 -17.61 16.35 12.78
CA PRO A 132 -18.00 16.75 11.44
C PRO A 132 -18.19 15.53 10.55
N LYS A 133 -19.27 15.50 9.78
CA LYS A 133 -19.52 14.41 8.83
C LYS A 133 -18.81 14.65 7.52
N VAL A 134 -18.00 13.70 7.08
CA VAL A 134 -17.31 13.73 5.80
C VAL A 134 -17.76 12.54 4.95
N LEU A 135 -18.32 12.83 3.78
CA LEU A 135 -18.71 11.83 2.79
C LEU A 135 -17.76 11.88 1.60
N ASP A 136 -17.10 10.77 1.30
CA ASP A 136 -16.36 10.58 0.05
C ASP A 136 -17.00 9.41 -0.75
N PRO A 137 -17.83 9.72 -1.76
CA PRO A 137 -18.55 8.69 -2.53
C PRO A 137 -17.68 8.01 -3.60
N PHE A 138 -16.43 8.46 -3.79
CA PHE A 138 -15.48 7.92 -4.79
C PHE A 138 -14.08 7.80 -4.16
N ALA A 139 -14.02 7.18 -2.99
CA ALA A 139 -12.86 7.24 -2.13
C ALA A 139 -11.63 6.51 -2.67
N GLY A 140 -11.81 5.58 -3.61
CA GLY A 140 -10.73 4.85 -4.27
C GLY A 140 -9.75 4.26 -3.27
N GLY A 141 -8.54 4.81 -3.26
CA GLY A 141 -7.45 4.38 -2.40
C GLY A 141 -7.51 4.86 -0.93
N GLY A 142 -8.57 5.57 -0.53
CA GLY A 142 -8.87 5.93 0.86
C GLY A 142 -8.16 7.16 1.45
N ALA A 143 -7.55 8.01 0.62
CA ALA A 143 -6.72 9.12 1.11
C ALA A 143 -7.51 10.20 1.87
N ILE A 144 -8.57 10.74 1.28
CA ILE A 144 -9.44 11.75 1.91
C ILE A 144 -10.08 11.21 3.20
N PRO A 145 -10.77 10.05 3.19
CA PRO A 145 -11.39 9.55 4.41
C PRO A 145 -10.38 9.24 5.52
N LEU A 146 -9.18 8.75 5.18
CA LEU A 146 -8.13 8.52 6.19
C LEU A 146 -7.70 9.82 6.89
N GLU A 147 -7.46 10.89 6.13
CA GLU A 147 -7.10 12.20 6.69
C GLU A 147 -8.26 12.81 7.48
N ALA A 148 -9.50 12.61 7.04
CA ALA A 148 -10.68 13.08 7.77
C ALA A 148 -10.80 12.37 9.12
N MET A 149 -10.58 11.05 9.18
CA MET A 149 -10.53 10.29 10.43
C MET A 149 -9.41 10.81 11.35
N ARG A 150 -8.24 11.14 10.79
CA ARG A 150 -7.13 11.73 11.56
C ARG A 150 -7.48 13.08 12.16
N LEU A 151 -8.42 13.83 11.59
CA LEU A 151 -8.91 15.09 12.14
C LEU A 151 -10.10 14.92 13.10
N GLY A 152 -10.52 13.68 13.36
CA GLY A 152 -11.64 13.37 14.26
C GLY A 152 -13.02 13.52 13.62
N CYS A 153 -13.12 13.45 12.29
CA CYS A 153 -14.39 13.48 11.57
C CYS A 153 -15.12 12.12 11.65
N ASP A 154 -16.45 12.16 11.55
CA ASP A 154 -17.30 11.01 11.29
C ASP A 154 -17.33 10.77 9.77
N VAL A 155 -16.71 9.68 9.32
CA VAL A 155 -16.38 9.48 7.91
C VAL A 155 -17.22 8.37 7.30
N THR A 156 -17.89 8.70 6.20
CA THR A 156 -18.53 7.72 5.30
C THR A 156 -17.76 7.70 3.98
N ALA A 157 -17.19 6.55 3.63
CA ALA A 157 -16.48 6.36 2.37
C ALA A 157 -17.16 5.27 1.54
N ALA A 158 -17.33 5.50 0.25
CA ALA A 158 -17.87 4.53 -0.68
C ALA A 158 -17.02 4.49 -1.96
N ASP A 159 -17.09 3.35 -2.65
CA ASP A 159 -16.57 3.19 -4.00
C ASP A 159 -17.34 2.04 -4.67
N LEU A 160 -17.63 2.18 -5.96
CA LEU A 160 -18.30 1.15 -6.73
C LEU A 160 -17.36 -0.02 -7.07
N ASN A 161 -16.05 0.25 -7.18
CA ASN A 161 -15.07 -0.76 -7.50
C ASN A 161 -14.85 -1.68 -6.28
N PRO A 162 -15.06 -3.01 -6.40
CA PRO A 162 -14.93 -3.93 -5.28
C PRO A 162 -13.51 -3.99 -4.71
N VAL A 163 -12.48 -3.73 -5.53
CA VAL A 163 -11.09 -3.65 -5.09
C VAL A 163 -10.86 -2.38 -4.26
N ALA A 164 -11.41 -1.25 -4.68
CA ALA A 164 -11.37 -0.01 -3.88
C ALA A 164 -12.10 -0.20 -2.56
N TRP A 165 -13.31 -0.74 -2.59
CA TRP A 165 -14.10 -1.02 -1.39
C TRP A 165 -13.32 -1.88 -0.39
N PHE A 166 -12.66 -2.94 -0.86
CA PHE A 166 -11.84 -3.80 0.00
C PHE A 166 -10.62 -3.07 0.56
N ILE A 167 -9.97 -2.24 -0.26
CA ILE A 167 -8.90 -1.33 0.18
C ILE A 167 -9.37 -0.39 1.29
N LEU A 168 -10.56 0.18 1.17
CA LEU A 168 -11.15 1.05 2.20
C LEU A 168 -11.36 0.28 3.50
N LYS A 169 -11.87 -0.96 3.44
CA LYS A 169 -11.98 -1.82 4.63
C LYS A 169 -10.63 -2.07 5.31
N CYS A 170 -9.61 -2.41 4.52
CA CYS A 170 -8.26 -2.65 5.03
C CYS A 170 -7.57 -1.39 5.57
N THR A 171 -7.92 -0.20 5.08
CA THR A 171 -7.26 1.06 5.44
C THR A 171 -7.95 1.79 6.58
N LEU A 172 -9.28 1.81 6.58
CA LEU A 172 -10.10 2.65 7.46
C LEU A 172 -10.76 1.85 8.59
N ASP A 173 -11.18 0.61 8.31
CA ASP A 173 -12.08 -0.13 9.18
C ASP A 173 -11.35 -1.17 10.03
N TYR A 174 -10.71 -2.15 9.37
CA TYR A 174 -10.04 -3.25 10.06
C TYR A 174 -8.93 -2.83 11.03
N PRO A 175 -8.08 -1.83 10.73
CA PRO A 175 -7.11 -1.34 11.70
C PRO A 175 -7.78 -0.80 12.97
N GLN A 176 -8.90 -0.09 12.86
CA GLN A 176 -9.62 0.44 14.03
C GLN A 176 -10.26 -0.69 14.86
N GLN A 177 -10.84 -1.67 14.18
CA GLN A 177 -11.51 -2.79 14.86
C GLN A 177 -10.54 -3.76 15.53
N PHE A 178 -9.35 -3.96 14.96
CA PHE A 178 -8.48 -5.08 15.31
C PHE A 178 -7.09 -4.68 15.81
N ALA A 179 -6.70 -3.41 15.78
CA ALA A 179 -5.44 -2.96 16.35
C ALA A 179 -5.34 -3.34 17.84
N GLY A 180 -4.16 -3.81 18.25
CA GLY A 180 -3.87 -4.22 19.63
C GLY A 180 -4.47 -5.57 20.05
N LYS A 181 -5.40 -6.15 19.29
CA LYS A 181 -5.95 -7.48 19.56
C LYS A 181 -4.98 -8.57 19.12
N LYS A 182 -5.00 -9.70 19.85
CA LYS A 182 -4.19 -10.88 19.59
C LYS A 182 -5.03 -12.15 19.66
N TRP A 183 -4.69 -13.14 18.84
CA TRP A 183 -5.35 -14.44 18.78
C TRP A 183 -4.35 -15.56 18.50
N PRO A 184 -4.66 -16.82 18.88
CA PRO A 184 -3.83 -17.95 18.51
C PRO A 184 -3.70 -18.04 16.99
N LEU A 185 -2.49 -18.34 16.50
CA LEU A 185 -2.27 -18.55 15.07
C LEU A 185 -3.05 -19.77 14.57
N PRO A 186 -3.48 -19.78 13.29
CA PRO A 186 -4.13 -20.95 12.71
C PRO A 186 -3.23 -22.20 12.78
N ASP A 187 -3.84 -23.37 13.00
CA ASP A 187 -3.09 -24.62 13.20
C ASP A 187 -2.19 -24.99 12.02
N PHE A 188 -2.59 -24.68 10.79
CA PHE A 188 -1.79 -24.97 9.58
C PHE A 188 -0.42 -24.29 9.58
N VAL A 189 -0.24 -23.23 10.37
CA VAL A 189 1.05 -22.52 10.48
C VAL A 189 2.10 -23.37 11.19
N LYS A 190 1.69 -24.36 11.99
CA LYS A 190 2.61 -25.29 12.67
C LYS A 190 3.46 -26.08 11.70
N ASP A 191 2.95 -26.31 10.48
CA ASP A 191 3.65 -27.02 9.41
C ASP A 191 4.63 -26.11 8.64
N TRP A 192 4.77 -24.83 9.02
CA TRP A 192 5.60 -23.83 8.36
C TRP A 192 6.77 -23.39 9.25
N PRO A 193 7.88 -24.15 9.32
CA PRO A 193 8.99 -23.88 10.24
C PRO A 193 9.63 -22.51 10.02
N ASP A 194 9.75 -22.05 8.76
CA ASP A 194 10.24 -20.71 8.43
C ASP A 194 9.34 -19.60 8.99
N PHE A 195 8.02 -19.79 8.95
CA PHE A 195 7.07 -18.82 9.48
C PHE A 195 7.15 -18.75 11.00
N ILE A 196 7.22 -19.90 11.66
CA ILE A 196 7.38 -19.99 13.12
C ILE A 196 8.69 -19.34 13.56
N GLU A 197 9.79 -19.57 12.83
CA GLU A 197 11.08 -18.94 13.12
C GLU A 197 11.01 -17.41 13.02
N ASP A 198 10.36 -16.88 11.97
CA ASP A 198 10.17 -15.44 11.80
C ASP A 198 9.26 -14.86 12.88
N TYR A 199 8.20 -15.60 13.25
CA TYR A 199 7.24 -15.23 14.27
C TYR A 199 7.90 -15.12 15.66
N LEU A 200 8.64 -16.16 16.06
CA LEU A 200 9.38 -16.17 17.32
C LEU A 200 10.47 -15.10 17.35
N ALA A 201 11.05 -14.75 16.20
CA ALA A 201 12.01 -13.66 16.08
C ALA A 201 11.36 -12.26 16.05
N GLY A 202 10.03 -12.17 15.95
CA GLY A 202 9.28 -10.91 15.84
C GLY A 202 9.53 -10.13 14.55
N LYS A 203 10.21 -10.73 13.56
CA LYS A 203 10.57 -10.06 12.30
C LYS A 203 10.73 -11.08 11.17
N ILE A 204 10.36 -10.64 9.97
CA ILE A 204 10.58 -11.42 8.75
C ILE A 204 12.07 -11.43 8.41
N LYS A 205 12.69 -12.61 8.38
CA LYS A 205 14.10 -12.76 8.04
C LYS A 205 14.27 -12.78 6.51
N LYS A 206 15.20 -11.95 6.01
CA LYS A 206 15.65 -12.05 4.61
C LYS A 206 16.49 -13.31 4.45
N ARG A 207 15.96 -14.32 3.75
CA ARG A 207 16.68 -15.54 3.40
C ARG A 207 17.36 -15.35 2.04
N LYS A 208 18.66 -15.66 1.91
CA LYS A 208 19.44 -15.56 0.66
C LYS A 208 19.50 -16.92 -0.06
N GLY A 209 19.44 -16.91 -1.39
CA GLY A 209 19.71 -18.06 -2.27
C GLY A 209 18.46 -18.83 -2.72
N ASN A 210 18.68 -19.87 -3.54
CA ASN A 210 17.66 -20.74 -4.14
C ASN A 210 17.01 -21.72 -3.13
N LYS A 211 17.18 -21.47 -1.82
CA LYS A 211 16.47 -22.19 -0.77
C LYS A 211 15.00 -21.80 -0.91
N LYS A 212 14.28 -22.59 -1.71
CA LYS A 212 12.83 -22.51 -1.84
C LYS A 212 12.30 -22.37 -0.42
N HIS A 213 11.61 -21.28 -0.16
CA HIS A 213 10.70 -21.26 0.96
C HIS A 213 9.95 -22.60 0.97
N HIS A 214 9.77 -23.19 2.15
CA HIS A 214 9.00 -24.43 2.27
C HIS A 214 7.59 -24.29 1.62
N PHE A 215 7.14 -23.04 1.41
CA PHE A 215 6.00 -22.56 0.63
C PHE A 215 5.87 -23.03 -0.85
N SER A 216 6.69 -23.97 -1.35
CA SER A 216 6.58 -24.46 -2.73
C SER A 216 7.06 -25.91 -2.94
N GLN A 217 6.99 -26.76 -1.92
CA GLN A 217 7.12 -28.20 -2.13
C GLN A 217 5.89 -28.70 -2.93
N PRO A 218 6.06 -29.25 -4.15
CA PRO A 218 4.96 -29.79 -4.97
C PRO A 218 4.27 -31.00 -4.33
N SER A 219 4.86 -31.55 -3.27
CA SER A 219 4.40 -32.74 -2.55
C SER A 219 3.48 -32.42 -1.37
N GLN A 220 3.04 -31.17 -1.19
CA GLN A 220 1.91 -30.95 -0.30
C GLN A 220 0.67 -31.57 -0.96
N PRO A 221 0.08 -32.63 -0.35
CA PRO A 221 -1.10 -33.23 -0.92
C PRO A 221 -2.15 -32.15 -1.02
N LEU A 222 -2.79 -32.07 -2.19
CA LEU A 222 -4.04 -31.36 -2.42
C LEU A 222 -4.84 -31.33 -1.11
N LEU A 223 -4.90 -30.16 -0.47
CA LEU A 223 -5.87 -29.90 0.59
C LEU A 223 -7.23 -29.77 -0.09
N SER A 224 -7.74 -30.90 -0.58
CA SER A 224 -9.13 -31.02 -1.00
C SER A 224 -10.01 -30.78 0.24
N PRO A 225 -11.25 -30.29 0.09
CA PRO A 225 -12.21 -30.19 1.19
C PRO A 225 -12.57 -31.55 1.82
N SER A 226 -12.00 -32.65 1.33
CA SER A 226 -12.16 -34.02 1.81
C SER A 226 -10.85 -34.69 2.26
N ALA A 227 -9.73 -33.96 2.34
CA ALA A 227 -8.46 -34.52 2.82
C ALA A 227 -8.54 -34.79 4.34
N PRO A 228 -8.25 -36.01 4.81
CA PRO A 228 -8.20 -36.31 6.24
C PRO A 228 -7.13 -35.46 6.92
N LEU A 229 -7.40 -35.01 8.14
CA LEU A 229 -6.45 -34.33 9.00
C LEU A 229 -5.31 -35.32 9.33
N HIS A 230 -4.26 -35.35 8.51
CA HIS A 230 -3.06 -36.14 8.82
C HIS A 230 -2.31 -35.44 9.94
N ILE A 231 -2.57 -35.86 11.18
CA ILE A 231 -1.75 -35.56 12.35
C ILE A 231 -0.42 -36.27 12.11
N ALA A 232 0.65 -35.51 11.87
CA ALA A 232 2.00 -36.06 11.84
C ALA A 232 2.31 -36.68 13.21
N GLU A 233 2.62 -37.98 13.23
CA GLU A 233 3.11 -38.66 14.42
C GLU A 233 4.46 -38.05 14.84
N GLU A 234 4.52 -37.66 16.11
CA GLU A 234 5.66 -37.09 16.84
C GLU A 234 6.15 -35.71 16.38
N ALA A 235 5.31 -34.69 16.60
CA ALA A 235 5.78 -33.31 16.70
C ALA A 235 6.73 -33.16 17.91
N PRO A 236 7.92 -32.55 17.76
CA PRO A 236 8.76 -32.19 18.90
C PRO A 236 7.96 -31.31 19.87
N ALA A 237 8.14 -31.55 21.17
CA ALA A 237 7.43 -30.91 22.30
C ALA A 237 6.74 -29.59 21.92
N SER A 238 5.40 -29.60 21.95
CA SER A 238 4.52 -28.52 21.47
C SER A 238 5.13 -27.14 21.75
N VAL A 239 5.65 -26.50 20.71
CA VAL A 239 6.13 -25.12 20.80
C VAL A 239 4.93 -24.28 21.20
N PHE A 240 4.92 -23.77 22.44
CA PHE A 240 3.87 -22.88 22.90
C PHE A 240 4.02 -21.56 22.14
N LEU A 241 3.17 -21.37 21.13
CA LEU A 241 3.09 -20.12 20.38
C LEU A 241 2.23 -19.15 21.19
N HIS A 242 2.75 -17.95 21.40
CA HIS A 242 1.95 -16.88 21.97
C HIS A 242 0.85 -16.45 20.99
N ASP A 243 -0.10 -15.65 21.46
CA ASP A 243 -1.10 -15.08 20.57
C ASP A 243 -0.45 -14.04 19.64
N ALA A 244 -0.86 -14.06 18.37
CA ALA A 244 -0.34 -13.21 17.32
C ALA A 244 -1.28 -12.04 17.01
N ASP A 245 -0.69 -10.91 16.60
CA ASP A 245 -1.45 -9.74 16.16
C ASP A 245 -2.00 -9.88 14.73
N LEU A 246 -2.83 -8.92 14.33
CA LEU A 246 -3.42 -8.88 12.99
C LEU A 246 -2.38 -8.98 11.87
N ALA A 247 -1.20 -8.38 12.02
CA ALA A 247 -0.19 -8.37 10.96
C ALA A 247 0.35 -9.79 10.70
N TRP A 248 0.58 -10.57 11.76
CA TRP A 248 0.96 -11.98 11.64
C TRP A 248 -0.16 -12.85 11.09
N HIS A 249 -1.42 -12.61 11.49
CA HIS A 249 -2.57 -13.29 10.91
C HIS A 249 -2.71 -13.04 9.41
N VAL A 250 -2.61 -11.78 8.97
CA VAL A 250 -2.66 -11.42 7.54
C VAL A 250 -1.54 -12.09 6.76
N ARG A 251 -0.33 -12.21 7.34
CA ARG A 251 0.77 -12.96 6.71
C ARG A 251 0.45 -14.44 6.58
N ALA A 252 -0.04 -15.08 7.65
CA ALA A 252 -0.37 -16.50 7.63
C ALA A 252 -1.42 -16.83 6.56
N TRP A 253 -2.54 -16.09 6.57
CA TRP A 253 -3.60 -16.27 5.58
C TRP A 253 -3.15 -15.85 4.17
N GLY A 254 -2.33 -14.82 4.02
CA GLY A 254 -1.76 -14.42 2.74
C GLY A 254 -0.90 -15.51 2.11
N CYS A 255 -0.04 -16.15 2.91
CA CYS A 255 0.74 -17.31 2.49
C CYS A 255 -0.16 -18.47 2.06
N TRP A 256 -1.18 -18.78 2.87
CA TRP A 256 -2.13 -19.85 2.58
C TRP A 256 -2.89 -19.62 1.27
N VAL A 257 -3.33 -18.38 1.01
CA VAL A 257 -4.04 -18.03 -0.23
C VAL A 257 -3.10 -18.16 -1.42
N LEU A 258 -1.85 -17.69 -1.27
CA LEU A 258 -0.84 -17.78 -2.32
C LEU A 258 -0.53 -19.23 -2.70
N GLU A 259 -0.39 -20.12 -1.73
CA GLU A 259 -0.13 -21.56 -1.96
C GLU A 259 -1.27 -22.20 -2.75
N ARG A 260 -2.51 -21.97 -2.35
CA ARG A 260 -3.68 -22.52 -3.05
C ARG A 260 -3.84 -21.95 -4.45
N ALA A 261 -3.67 -20.63 -4.60
CA ALA A 261 -3.70 -20.01 -5.92
C ALA A 261 -2.62 -20.60 -6.84
N LYS A 262 -1.41 -20.85 -6.33
CA LYS A 262 -0.35 -21.53 -7.09
C LYS A 262 -0.75 -22.96 -7.46
N ALA A 263 -1.29 -23.73 -6.52
CA ALA A 263 -1.71 -25.10 -6.76
C ALA A 263 -2.82 -25.17 -7.84
N ASP A 264 -3.84 -24.33 -7.73
CA ASP A 264 -4.97 -24.26 -8.67
C ASP A 264 -4.53 -23.82 -10.07
N LEU A 265 -3.50 -22.97 -10.16
CA LEU A 265 -2.97 -22.45 -11.41
C LEU A 265 -1.83 -23.29 -11.99
N ALA A 266 -1.23 -24.21 -11.23
CA ALA A 266 -0.03 -24.96 -11.63
C ALA A 266 -0.21 -25.70 -12.96
N ALA A 267 -1.38 -26.31 -13.18
CA ALA A 267 -1.70 -27.00 -14.43
C ALA A 267 -1.77 -26.05 -15.63
N ARG A 268 -2.07 -24.77 -15.41
CA ARG A 268 -2.17 -23.74 -16.45
C ARG A 268 -0.87 -22.99 -16.67
N TYR A 269 0.06 -22.99 -15.71
CA TYR A 269 1.33 -22.27 -15.75
C TYR A 269 2.47 -23.22 -15.34
N PRO A 270 2.88 -24.14 -16.21
CA PRO A 270 3.89 -25.13 -15.88
C PRO A 270 5.25 -24.48 -15.64
N VAL A 271 6.10 -25.15 -14.87
CA VAL A 271 7.51 -24.78 -14.72
C VAL A 271 8.28 -25.31 -15.92
N ILE A 272 8.98 -24.44 -16.63
CA ILE A 272 9.78 -24.79 -17.81
C ILE A 272 11.24 -24.51 -17.47
N ASN A 273 12.14 -25.49 -17.63
CA ASN A 273 13.56 -25.37 -17.31
C ASN A 273 13.87 -24.93 -15.86
N GLY A 274 12.99 -25.26 -14.91
CA GLY A 274 13.12 -24.85 -13.51
C GLY A 274 12.63 -23.42 -13.22
N GLU A 275 12.11 -22.72 -14.23
CA GLU A 275 11.56 -21.37 -14.10
C GLU A 275 10.02 -21.39 -14.20
N PRO A 276 9.30 -20.71 -13.29
CA PRO A 276 7.85 -20.67 -13.34
C PRO A 276 7.38 -19.82 -14.53
N THR A 277 6.39 -20.32 -15.27
CA THR A 277 5.74 -19.52 -16.31
C THR A 277 4.97 -18.36 -15.66
N VAL A 278 5.41 -17.12 -15.90
CA VAL A 278 4.80 -15.91 -15.31
C VAL A 278 3.70 -15.31 -16.18
N ALA A 279 3.71 -15.55 -17.48
CA ALA A 279 2.71 -15.06 -18.42
C ALA A 279 2.75 -15.84 -19.74
N TYR A 280 1.62 -15.89 -20.44
CA TYR A 280 1.56 -16.27 -21.85
C TYR A 280 1.47 -15.01 -22.70
N LEU A 281 2.40 -14.83 -23.62
CA LEU A 281 2.35 -13.75 -24.60
C LEU A 281 1.70 -14.28 -25.88
N TRP A 282 0.52 -13.78 -26.19
CA TRP A 282 -0.10 -14.03 -27.48
C TRP A 282 0.31 -12.94 -28.47
N ALA A 283 1.26 -13.25 -29.35
CA ALA A 283 1.74 -12.33 -30.37
C ALA A 283 1.33 -12.82 -31.76
N ARG A 284 0.45 -12.08 -32.45
CA ARG A 284 -0.02 -12.43 -33.80
C ARG A 284 1.05 -12.23 -34.88
N THR A 285 2.03 -11.37 -34.62
CA THR A 285 3.19 -11.11 -35.50
C THR A 285 4.41 -10.79 -34.66
N ALA A 286 5.16 -11.81 -34.25
CA ALA A 286 6.54 -11.61 -33.83
C ALA A 286 7.40 -11.60 -35.10
N ARG A 287 8.03 -10.46 -35.42
CA ARG A 287 9.08 -10.41 -36.45
C ARG A 287 10.39 -10.76 -35.78
N ASP A 288 11.05 -11.78 -36.28
CA ASP A 288 12.42 -12.07 -35.89
C ASP A 288 13.33 -10.90 -36.31
N LYS A 289 14.30 -10.55 -35.47
CA LYS A 289 15.30 -9.51 -35.75
C LYS A 289 16.57 -10.06 -36.40
N ALA A 290 16.58 -11.31 -36.83
CA ALA A 290 17.71 -11.92 -37.52
C ALA A 290 17.29 -12.48 -38.89
N GLU A 291 17.46 -11.68 -39.94
CA GLU A 291 18.39 -11.94 -41.06
C GLU A 291 18.14 -10.98 -42.24
N PRO A 292 19.18 -10.42 -42.91
CA PRO A 292 19.02 -9.44 -43.98
C PRO A 292 18.55 -10.02 -45.32
N PHE A 293 18.33 -11.34 -45.43
CA PHE A 293 18.07 -12.00 -46.70
C PHE A 293 16.81 -12.88 -46.66
N GLY A 294 15.72 -12.30 -47.13
CA GLY A 294 14.57 -12.95 -47.77
C GLY A 294 14.28 -14.43 -47.47
N CYS A 295 13.69 -14.72 -46.32
CA CYS A 295 12.75 -15.83 -46.20
C CYS A 295 11.62 -15.45 -45.25
N HIS A 296 10.44 -15.10 -45.79
CA HIS A 296 9.25 -14.86 -45.00
C HIS A 296 8.66 -16.19 -44.53
N ARG A 297 9.18 -16.76 -43.43
CA ARG A 297 8.48 -17.83 -42.72
C ARG A 297 7.23 -17.25 -42.05
N ARG A 298 6.05 -17.54 -42.62
CA ARG A 298 4.79 -17.44 -41.86
C ARG A 298 4.70 -18.66 -40.96
N TYR A 299 4.91 -18.46 -39.66
CA TYR A 299 4.59 -19.49 -38.69
C TYR A 299 3.06 -19.52 -38.50
N SER A 300 2.42 -20.61 -38.91
CA SER A 300 1.08 -20.95 -38.41
C SER A 300 1.26 -21.44 -36.97
N MET A 301 0.86 -20.62 -36.00
CA MET A 301 0.94 -20.99 -34.60
C MET A 301 -0.29 -21.83 -34.22
N ASN A 302 -0.07 -23.12 -33.98
CA ASN A 302 -0.95 -23.89 -33.09
C ASN A 302 -0.67 -23.45 -31.63
N PRO A 303 -1.65 -23.52 -30.71
CA PRO A 303 -1.67 -22.81 -29.42
C PRO A 303 -0.75 -23.41 -28.34
N SER A 304 0.51 -23.65 -28.69
CA SER A 304 1.57 -24.08 -27.79
C SER A 304 2.89 -23.75 -28.48
N CYS A 305 3.60 -22.72 -28.03
CA CYS A 305 4.93 -22.42 -28.54
C CYS A 305 5.89 -23.58 -28.18
N PHE A 306 6.14 -24.48 -29.14
CA PHE A 306 7.27 -25.39 -29.16
C PHE A 306 8.20 -24.97 -30.29
N PHE A 307 9.43 -24.59 -29.97
CA PHE A 307 10.55 -24.69 -30.89
C PHE A 307 11.25 -26.02 -30.61
N SER A 308 10.91 -27.04 -31.39
CA SER A 308 11.70 -28.26 -31.56
C SER A 308 11.90 -28.44 -33.07
N GLY A 309 13.12 -28.23 -33.55
CA GLY A 309 13.46 -28.46 -34.96
C GLY A 309 13.43 -29.95 -35.30
N PRO A 310 13.15 -30.33 -36.56
CA PRO A 310 13.39 -31.68 -37.01
C PRO A 310 14.88 -31.86 -37.36
N SER A 311 15.45 -32.96 -36.89
CA SER A 311 16.65 -33.56 -37.44
C SER A 311 16.32 -34.13 -38.82
N GLU A 312 16.81 -33.50 -39.88
CA GLU A 312 16.92 -34.13 -41.20
C GLU A 312 18.42 -34.35 -41.47
N SER A 313 18.84 -35.59 -41.34
CA SER A 313 19.96 -36.14 -42.10
C SER A 313 19.53 -36.29 -43.57
N CYS A 314 20.45 -35.96 -44.49
CA CYS A 314 20.32 -35.95 -45.95
C CYS A 314 19.34 -36.96 -46.58
#